data_AF-A0A960SD51-F1
#
_entry.id   AF-A0A960SD51-F1
#
_cell.length_a   1.000
_cell.length_b   1.000
_cell.length_c   1.000
_cell.angle_alpha   90.00
_cell.angle_beta   90.00
_cell.angle_gamma   90.00
#
_symmetry.space_group_name_H-M   'P 1'
#
loop_
_entity.id
_entity.type
_entity.pdbx_description
1 polymer ?
#
loop_
_entity_poly.entity_id
_entity_poly.type
_entity_poly.pdbx_seq_one_letter_code
_entity_poly.pdbx_strand_id
1 'polypeptide(L)'
;MRFTFAGFFLAYGLASLALARRILPDAWALVATILMLFQGYALVMSNLLFTEIPFVLISVCLILLIDGKEEKPSTWKKDGLAFLLATAGFALRSAGVVLLIAWPLAHLLHGRWRRSLITSLMAVIPVLLWQLHVKSVQQSREYQEPAYAYQRAPYQFYNVPYAENALLVDPFTPELGEINKLTLIKRMFSNALDIPLAFGESTCTVYGYCLWAIERTQDYFLGKVLVPGQAASKLLVVIGLSAFIGCLLVAWKHYYVLGLVVVGTAGLVCMTPWPGQFARYLVPIVPFVAIGHTTFIKESVFWILKLLGHPGGKGQLIAVPPFALVLLLQVYGITKIYASNELPGNSSDKWSESMFYYDKFWDNWQKASVWIVSDASPGDIVATISSHYFFLQTGMKAVYPPMEVDPEKARRLMEEVPIRYFIADETVHLDVARRYGLPAMESNPENWQLVFQIDETRVFKNTGIK
;
A
#
# COMPACT_ATOMS: atom_id res chain seq x y z
N MET A 1 -2.33 -3.89 -20.70
CA MET A 1 -2.43 -3.75 -19.23
C MET A 1 -2.93 -2.37 -18.78
N ARG A 2 -2.32 -1.24 -19.18
CA ARG A 2 -2.77 0.11 -18.78
C ARG A 2 -4.25 0.40 -19.08
N PHE A 3 -4.74 0.07 -20.28
CA PHE A 3 -6.17 0.21 -20.61
C PHE A 3 -7.10 -0.64 -19.74
N THR A 4 -6.67 -1.85 -19.36
CA THR A 4 -7.43 -2.71 -18.44
C THR A 4 -7.56 -2.07 -17.07
N PHE A 5 -6.47 -1.48 -16.55
CA PHE A 5 -6.49 -0.76 -15.27
C PHE A 5 -7.26 0.54 -15.33
N ALA A 6 -7.22 1.27 -16.45
CA ALA A 6 -8.11 2.41 -16.68
C ALA A 6 -9.59 1.97 -16.64
N GLY A 7 -9.91 0.82 -17.23
CA GLY A 7 -11.24 0.20 -17.13
C GLY A 7 -11.61 -0.16 -15.69
N PHE A 8 -10.70 -0.77 -14.92
CA PHE A 8 -10.93 -1.04 -13.50
C PHE A 8 -11.13 0.24 -12.69
N PHE A 9 -10.38 1.30 -12.95
CA PHE A 9 -10.51 2.58 -12.26
C PHE A 9 -11.84 3.28 -12.57
N LEU A 10 -12.31 3.20 -13.83
CA LEU A 10 -13.63 3.69 -14.20
C LEU A 10 -14.75 2.88 -13.52
N ALA A 11 -14.68 1.56 -13.57
CA ALA A 11 -15.64 0.67 -12.92
C ALA A 11 -15.66 0.91 -11.39
N TYR A 12 -14.48 1.11 -10.80
CA TYR A 12 -14.29 1.51 -9.41
C TYR A 12 -15.02 2.82 -9.09
N GLY A 13 -14.84 3.86 -9.90
CA GLY A 13 -15.54 5.14 -9.73
C GLY A 13 -17.06 5.00 -9.77
N LEU A 14 -17.58 4.25 -10.76
CA LEU A 14 -19.02 4.03 -10.93
C LEU A 14 -19.62 3.19 -9.79
N ALA A 15 -18.95 2.11 -9.38
CA ALA A 15 -19.38 1.28 -8.27
C ALA A 15 -19.39 2.06 -6.95
N SER A 16 -18.37 2.88 -6.70
CA SER A 16 -18.29 3.72 -5.51
C SER A 16 -19.36 4.81 -5.49
N LEU A 17 -19.70 5.42 -6.64
CA LEU A 17 -20.84 6.33 -6.75
C LEU A 17 -22.16 5.62 -6.44
N ALA A 18 -22.36 4.41 -6.96
CA ALA A 18 -23.54 3.61 -6.68
C ALA A 18 -23.66 3.28 -5.19
N LEU A 19 -22.54 2.95 -4.52
CA LEU A 19 -22.50 2.72 -3.07
C LEU A 19 -22.81 4.01 -2.30
N ALA A 20 -22.18 5.11 -2.67
CA ALA A 20 -22.38 6.41 -2.04
C ALA A 20 -23.85 6.85 -2.13
N ARG A 21 -24.53 6.66 -3.27
CA ARG A 21 -25.96 6.99 -3.45
C ARG A 21 -26.91 6.15 -2.59
N ARG A 22 -26.51 4.97 -2.12
CA ARG A 22 -27.31 4.20 -1.14
C ARG A 22 -27.28 4.82 0.25
N ILE A 23 -26.21 5.53 0.57
CA ILE A 23 -25.92 6.05 1.92
C ILE A 23 -26.22 7.55 2.02
N LEU A 24 -25.91 8.30 0.97
CA LEU A 24 -25.93 9.76 0.89
C LEU A 24 -26.91 10.25 -0.19
N PRO A 25 -27.48 11.46 -0.04
CA PRO A 25 -28.19 12.13 -1.12
C PRO A 25 -27.27 12.38 -2.33
N ASP A 26 -27.85 12.46 -3.53
CA ASP A 26 -27.12 12.50 -4.80
C ASP A 26 -25.95 13.49 -4.87
N ALA A 27 -26.15 14.75 -4.44
CA ALA A 27 -25.09 15.76 -4.46
C ALA A 27 -23.92 15.38 -3.54
N TRP A 28 -24.21 14.84 -2.36
CA TRP A 28 -23.19 14.41 -1.40
C TRP A 28 -22.50 13.13 -1.87
N ALA A 29 -23.23 12.21 -2.50
CA ALA A 29 -22.66 11.02 -3.10
C ALA A 29 -21.66 11.37 -4.23
N LEU A 30 -22.00 12.38 -5.06
CA LEU A 30 -21.10 12.90 -6.07
C LEU A 30 -19.84 13.51 -5.45
N VAL A 31 -19.97 14.33 -4.40
CA VAL A 31 -18.83 14.91 -3.67
C VAL A 31 -17.92 13.81 -3.12
N ALA A 32 -18.45 12.82 -2.41
CA ALA A 32 -17.67 11.69 -1.88
C ALA A 32 -16.90 10.95 -2.99
N THR A 33 -17.55 10.75 -4.13
CA THR A 33 -16.93 10.10 -5.30
C THR A 33 -15.82 10.94 -5.91
N ILE A 34 -16.00 12.26 -6.01
CA ILE A 34 -14.96 13.17 -6.51
C ILE A 34 -13.73 13.13 -5.59
N LEU A 35 -13.91 13.26 -4.27
CA LEU A 35 -12.80 13.19 -3.31
C LEU A 35 -12.03 11.87 -3.42
N MET A 36 -12.76 10.77 -3.62
CA MET A 36 -12.17 9.44 -3.80
C MET A 36 -11.38 9.33 -5.12
N LEU A 37 -11.90 9.85 -6.23
CA LEU A 37 -11.23 9.80 -7.55
C LEU A 37 -9.99 10.69 -7.63
N PHE A 38 -9.98 11.81 -6.89
CA PHE A 38 -8.85 12.72 -6.78
C PHE A 38 -7.87 12.34 -5.67
N GLN A 39 -8.04 11.19 -5.02
CA GLN A 39 -7.06 10.71 -4.07
C GLN A 39 -5.78 10.29 -4.80
N GLY A 40 -4.65 10.93 -4.45
CA GLY A 40 -3.40 10.81 -5.20
C GLY A 40 -2.85 9.38 -5.29
N TYR A 41 -2.90 8.60 -4.20
CA TYR A 41 -2.49 7.20 -4.24
C TYR A 41 -3.39 6.34 -5.11
N ALA A 42 -4.70 6.51 -5.12
CA ALA A 42 -5.60 5.74 -5.97
C ALA A 42 -5.26 5.92 -7.45
N LEU A 43 -4.95 7.16 -7.87
CA LEU A 43 -4.50 7.45 -9.23
C LEU A 43 -3.13 6.81 -9.52
N VAL A 44 -2.17 6.96 -8.61
CA VAL A 44 -0.83 6.39 -8.79
C VAL A 44 -0.87 4.86 -8.85
N MET A 45 -1.59 4.22 -7.93
CA MET A 45 -1.75 2.75 -7.91
C MET A 45 -2.46 2.24 -9.16
N SER A 46 -3.41 3.01 -9.71
CA SER A 46 -4.03 2.69 -11.00
C SER A 46 -3.02 2.71 -12.13
N ASN A 47 -2.13 3.71 -12.19
CA ASN A 47 -1.13 3.78 -13.26
C ASN A 47 -0.02 2.74 -13.10
N LEU A 48 0.35 2.41 -11.86
CA LEU A 48 1.33 1.38 -11.52
C LEU A 48 0.79 -0.05 -11.65
N LEU A 49 -0.49 -0.22 -12.04
CA LEU A 49 -1.14 -1.53 -12.23
C LEU A 49 -1.19 -2.36 -10.95
N PHE A 50 -1.36 -1.69 -9.81
CA PHE A 50 -1.33 -2.30 -8.47
C PHE A 50 -2.66 -2.96 -8.12
N THR A 51 -2.62 -4.14 -7.49
CA THR A 51 -3.82 -4.94 -7.18
C THR A 51 -4.77 -4.25 -6.22
N GLU A 52 -4.34 -3.17 -5.56
CA GLU A 52 -5.15 -2.25 -4.78
C GLU A 52 -6.44 -1.85 -5.52
N ILE A 53 -6.38 -1.44 -6.80
CA ILE A 53 -7.56 -0.96 -7.54
C ILE A 53 -8.61 -2.06 -7.78
N PRO A 54 -8.29 -3.23 -8.39
CA PRO A 54 -9.26 -4.30 -8.52
C PRO A 54 -9.74 -4.83 -7.16
N PHE A 55 -8.88 -4.81 -6.13
CA PHE A 55 -9.28 -5.19 -4.77
C PHE A 55 -10.34 -4.25 -4.18
N VAL A 56 -10.18 -2.92 -4.34
CA VAL A 56 -11.17 -1.93 -3.90
C VAL A 56 -12.49 -2.14 -4.64
N LEU A 57 -12.44 -2.31 -5.96
CA LEU A 57 -13.63 -2.54 -6.79
C LEU A 57 -14.44 -3.75 -6.28
N ILE A 58 -13.77 -4.88 -6.03
CA ILE A 58 -14.42 -6.08 -5.50
C ILE A 58 -15.00 -5.83 -4.11
N SER A 59 -14.29 -5.09 -3.25
CA SER A 59 -14.76 -4.73 -1.91
C SER A 59 -16.04 -3.88 -1.96
N VAL A 60 -16.09 -2.88 -2.86
CA VAL A 60 -17.28 -2.04 -3.08
C VAL A 60 -18.44 -2.88 -3.63
N CYS A 61 -18.18 -3.74 -4.62
CA CYS A 61 -19.20 -4.64 -5.18
C CYS A 61 -19.76 -5.60 -4.12
N LEU A 62 -18.91 -6.12 -3.24
CA LEU A 62 -19.33 -7.00 -2.14
C LEU A 62 -20.26 -6.27 -1.17
N ILE A 63 -19.92 -5.03 -0.78
CA ILE A 63 -20.77 -4.20 0.10
C ILE A 63 -22.09 -3.88 -0.62
N LEU A 64 -22.08 -3.51 -1.90
CA LEU A 64 -23.29 -3.30 -2.69
C LEU A 64 -24.18 -4.55 -2.78
N LEU A 65 -23.60 -5.74 -2.70
CA LEU A 65 -24.34 -6.99 -2.77
C LEU A 65 -24.99 -7.37 -1.43
N ILE A 66 -24.27 -7.14 -0.32
CA ILE A 66 -24.69 -7.57 1.03
C ILE A 66 -25.46 -6.46 1.76
N ASP A 67 -24.95 -5.23 1.74
CA ASP A 67 -25.52 -4.11 2.48
C ASP A 67 -26.58 -3.37 1.64
N GLY A 68 -27.81 -3.41 2.13
CA GLY A 68 -28.94 -2.71 1.53
C GLY A 68 -30.22 -2.92 2.34
N LYS A 69 -31.14 -1.97 2.27
CA LYS A 69 -32.44 -1.99 2.96
C LYS A 69 -33.43 -3.02 2.40
N GLU A 70 -33.02 -3.91 1.50
CA GLU A 70 -33.94 -4.90 0.96
C GLU A 70 -34.27 -5.94 2.04
N GLU A 71 -35.51 -5.87 2.53
CA GLU A 71 -36.11 -6.84 3.47
C GLU A 71 -36.22 -8.24 2.89
N LYS A 72 -36.04 -8.40 1.57
CA LYS A 72 -36.17 -9.71 0.94
C LYS A 72 -35.05 -10.63 1.41
N PRO A 73 -35.37 -11.89 1.79
CA PRO A 73 -34.35 -12.84 2.21
C PRO A 73 -33.31 -13.00 1.10
N SER A 74 -32.02 -12.80 1.44
CA SER A 74 -30.89 -13.14 0.54
C SER A 74 -31.14 -14.49 -0.12
N THR A 75 -31.08 -14.52 -1.45
CA THR A 75 -31.15 -15.76 -2.23
C THR A 75 -29.77 -16.41 -2.22
N TRP A 76 -29.69 -17.75 -2.28
CA TRP A 76 -28.43 -18.48 -2.43
C TRP A 76 -27.53 -17.99 -3.57
N LYS A 77 -28.12 -17.39 -4.63
CA LYS A 77 -27.38 -16.73 -5.71
C LYS A 77 -26.56 -15.52 -5.23
N LYS A 78 -27.14 -14.68 -4.36
CA LYS A 78 -26.44 -13.52 -3.75
C LYS A 78 -25.29 -14.01 -2.86
N ASP A 79 -25.53 -15.03 -2.04
CA ASP A 79 -24.49 -15.57 -1.16
C ASP A 79 -23.36 -16.27 -1.95
N GLY A 80 -23.69 -16.97 -3.04
CA GLY A 80 -22.69 -17.55 -3.95
C GLY A 80 -21.85 -16.47 -4.65
N LEU A 81 -22.45 -15.38 -5.11
CA LEU A 81 -21.71 -14.26 -5.69
C LEU A 81 -20.85 -13.53 -4.64
N ALA A 82 -21.36 -13.35 -3.41
CA ALA A 82 -20.59 -12.78 -2.31
C ALA A 82 -19.35 -13.63 -1.97
N PHE A 83 -19.50 -14.96 -1.96
CA PHE A 83 -18.38 -15.88 -1.81
C PHE A 83 -17.33 -15.72 -2.90
N LEU A 84 -17.74 -15.65 -4.17
CA LEU A 84 -16.83 -15.43 -5.30
C LEU A 84 -16.08 -14.10 -5.18
N LEU A 85 -16.79 -13.02 -4.83
CA LEU A 85 -16.18 -11.70 -4.63
C LEU A 85 -15.20 -11.70 -3.45
N ALA A 86 -15.60 -12.22 -2.28
CA ALA A 86 -14.71 -12.25 -1.11
C ALA A 86 -13.47 -13.14 -1.36
N THR A 87 -13.64 -14.27 -2.05
CA THR A 87 -12.53 -15.16 -2.45
C THR A 87 -11.61 -14.47 -3.45
N ALA A 88 -12.16 -13.79 -4.46
CA ALA A 88 -11.36 -13.02 -5.41
C ALA A 88 -10.60 -11.88 -4.72
N GLY A 89 -11.22 -11.20 -3.75
CA GLY A 89 -10.54 -10.22 -2.91
C GLY A 89 -9.35 -10.81 -2.16
N PHE A 90 -9.52 -11.99 -1.54
CA PHE A 90 -8.43 -12.70 -0.86
C PHE A 90 -7.33 -13.16 -1.83
N ALA A 91 -7.68 -13.60 -3.03
CA ALA A 91 -6.72 -14.01 -4.06
C ALA A 91 -5.92 -12.82 -4.63
N LEU A 92 -6.54 -11.63 -4.73
CA LEU A 92 -5.84 -10.42 -5.15
C LEU A 92 -4.88 -9.91 -4.08
N ARG A 93 -5.27 -10.00 -2.80
CA ARG A 93 -4.49 -9.57 -1.64
C ARG A 93 -4.85 -10.38 -0.40
N SER A 94 -3.85 -10.75 0.39
CA SER A 94 -4.05 -11.40 1.71
C SER A 94 -4.93 -10.58 2.66
N ALA A 95 -4.94 -9.24 2.54
CA ALA A 95 -5.85 -8.35 3.25
C ALA A 95 -7.34 -8.64 2.98
N GLY A 96 -7.67 -9.32 1.88
CA GLY A 96 -9.02 -9.81 1.57
C GLY A 96 -9.57 -10.82 2.57
N VAL A 97 -8.76 -11.33 3.50
CA VAL A 97 -9.25 -12.05 4.69
C VAL A 97 -10.27 -11.22 5.47
N VAL A 98 -10.14 -9.88 5.46
CA VAL A 98 -11.12 -8.97 6.08
C VAL A 98 -12.48 -9.09 5.41
N LEU A 99 -12.55 -9.25 4.08
CA LEU A 99 -13.82 -9.44 3.37
C LEU A 99 -14.46 -10.78 3.72
N LEU A 100 -13.64 -11.84 3.80
CA LEU A 100 -14.06 -13.19 4.21
C LEU A 100 -14.60 -13.22 5.65
N ILE A 101 -14.08 -12.37 6.54
CA ILE A 101 -14.56 -12.22 7.92
C ILE A 101 -15.79 -11.30 8.00
N ALA A 102 -15.77 -10.17 7.31
CA ALA A 102 -16.83 -9.16 7.37
C ALA A 102 -18.17 -9.70 6.86
N TRP A 103 -18.16 -10.53 5.82
CA TRP A 103 -19.36 -11.11 5.22
C TRP A 103 -20.20 -11.96 6.19
N PRO A 104 -19.67 -13.03 6.83
CA PRO A 104 -20.43 -13.80 7.81
C PRO A 104 -20.77 -13.00 9.07
N LEU A 105 -19.91 -12.08 9.52
CA LEU A 105 -20.18 -11.22 10.67
C LEU A 105 -21.34 -10.26 10.39
N ALA A 106 -21.48 -9.74 9.18
CA ALA A 106 -22.63 -8.92 8.84
C ALA A 106 -23.95 -9.70 8.92
N HIS A 107 -23.98 -10.97 8.51
CA HIS A 107 -25.17 -11.82 8.74
C HIS A 107 -25.45 -12.04 10.22
N LEU A 108 -24.39 -12.19 11.04
CA LEU A 108 -24.49 -12.32 12.49
C LEU A 108 -25.14 -11.09 13.12
N LEU A 109 -24.65 -9.90 12.76
CA LEU A 109 -25.14 -8.61 13.26
C LEU A 109 -26.58 -8.32 12.83
N HIS A 110 -27.03 -8.87 11.70
CA HIS A 110 -28.43 -8.84 11.28
C HIS A 110 -29.30 -9.94 11.95
N GLY A 111 -28.79 -10.69 12.92
CA GLY A 111 -29.52 -11.77 13.61
C GLY A 111 -29.73 -13.04 12.78
N ARG A 112 -29.03 -13.20 11.66
CA ARG A 112 -29.19 -14.34 10.71
C ARG A 112 -28.17 -15.45 11.01
N TRP A 113 -28.22 -16.00 12.23
CA TRP A 113 -27.23 -16.95 12.76
C TRP A 113 -26.94 -18.16 11.86
N ARG A 114 -28.00 -18.80 11.32
CA ARG A 114 -27.84 -19.97 10.41
C ARG A 114 -27.07 -19.62 9.15
N ARG A 115 -27.35 -18.45 8.57
CA ARG A 115 -26.64 -17.99 7.36
C ARG A 115 -25.21 -17.63 7.69
N SER A 116 -25.00 -16.91 8.80
CA SER A 116 -23.66 -16.59 9.29
C SER A 116 -22.80 -17.85 9.40
N LEU A 117 -23.31 -18.92 10.04
CA LEU A 117 -22.61 -20.21 10.14
C LEU A 117 -22.23 -20.79 8.76
N ILE A 118 -23.19 -20.85 7.83
CA ILE A 118 -22.95 -21.39 6.48
C ILE A 118 -21.90 -20.54 5.75
N THR A 119 -22.04 -19.22 5.77
CA THR A 119 -21.10 -18.30 5.12
C THR A 119 -19.71 -18.33 5.78
N SER A 120 -19.62 -18.58 7.09
CA SER A 120 -18.35 -18.80 7.78
C SER A 120 -17.66 -20.07 7.30
N LEU A 121 -18.40 -21.18 7.17
CA LEU A 121 -17.86 -22.43 6.62
C LEU A 121 -17.35 -22.22 5.20
N MET A 122 -18.10 -21.48 4.37
CA MET A 122 -17.66 -21.12 3.02
C MET A 122 -16.40 -20.25 3.04
N ALA A 123 -16.36 -19.21 3.87
CA ALA A 123 -15.24 -18.27 3.96
C ALA A 123 -13.92 -18.93 4.39
N VAL A 124 -13.99 -20.03 5.15
CA VAL A 124 -12.82 -20.81 5.57
C VAL A 124 -12.18 -21.57 4.40
N ILE A 125 -12.95 -21.99 3.39
CA ILE A 125 -12.47 -22.78 2.24
C ILE A 125 -11.27 -22.14 1.54
N PRO A 126 -11.34 -20.89 1.01
CA PRO A 126 -10.23 -20.29 0.28
C PRO A 126 -8.98 -20.10 1.16
N VAL A 127 -9.17 -19.82 2.45
CA VAL A 127 -8.05 -19.69 3.40
C VAL A 127 -7.37 -21.04 3.58
N LEU A 128 -8.13 -22.12 3.83
CA LEU A 128 -7.56 -23.45 3.97
C LEU A 128 -6.86 -23.93 2.69
N LEU A 129 -7.46 -23.73 1.53
CA LEU A 129 -6.85 -24.09 0.25
C LEU A 129 -5.52 -23.35 0.03
N TRP A 130 -5.47 -22.05 0.37
CA TRP A 130 -4.22 -21.28 0.29
C TRP A 130 -3.17 -21.78 1.28
N GLN A 131 -3.54 -22.07 2.53
CA GLN A 131 -2.61 -22.63 3.53
C GLN A 131 -2.09 -24.02 3.13
N LEU A 132 -2.95 -24.86 2.55
CA LEU A 132 -2.53 -26.16 1.99
C LEU A 132 -1.58 -25.98 0.80
N HIS A 133 -1.82 -25.00 -0.06
CA HIS A 133 -0.90 -24.67 -1.15
C HIS A 133 0.46 -24.19 -0.61
N VAL A 134 0.48 -23.25 0.33
CA VAL A 134 1.72 -22.78 0.97
C VAL A 134 2.48 -23.96 1.59
N LYS A 135 1.79 -24.82 2.35
CA LYS A 135 2.41 -26.02 2.93
C LYS A 135 2.95 -26.95 1.85
N SER A 136 2.22 -27.17 0.76
CA SER A 136 2.68 -27.99 -0.36
C SER A 136 3.93 -27.41 -1.03
N VAL A 137 3.99 -26.08 -1.22
CA VAL A 137 5.19 -25.41 -1.74
C VAL A 137 6.35 -25.57 -0.76
N GLN A 138 6.11 -25.36 0.54
CA GLN A 138 7.14 -25.54 1.57
C GLN A 138 7.67 -26.97 1.63
N GLN A 139 6.84 -27.97 1.33
CA GLN A 139 7.25 -29.39 1.28
C GLN A 139 7.93 -29.80 -0.04
N SER A 140 7.92 -28.94 -1.06
CA SER A 140 8.59 -29.21 -2.33
C SER A 140 10.10 -29.26 -2.17
N ARG A 141 10.77 -30.02 -3.04
CA ARG A 141 12.23 -30.16 -3.03
C ARG A 141 12.90 -28.81 -3.27
N GLU A 142 12.37 -28.01 -4.20
CA GLU A 142 12.86 -26.68 -4.57
C GLU A 142 12.77 -25.67 -3.41
N TYR A 143 11.84 -25.88 -2.47
CA TYR A 143 11.77 -25.06 -1.27
C TYR A 143 12.76 -25.52 -0.19
N GLN A 144 12.85 -26.84 0.01
CA GLN A 144 13.70 -27.46 1.04
C GLN A 144 15.19 -27.47 0.70
N GLU A 145 15.53 -27.47 -0.59
CA GLU A 145 16.91 -27.40 -1.10
C GLU A 145 17.14 -26.00 -1.71
N PRO A 146 17.40 -24.96 -0.88
CA PRO A 146 17.66 -23.63 -1.41
C PRO A 146 18.93 -23.63 -2.28
N ALA A 147 18.94 -22.80 -3.32
CA ALA A 147 20.07 -22.63 -4.22
C ALA A 147 21.29 -21.98 -3.55
N TYR A 148 21.09 -21.30 -2.42
CA TYR A 148 22.12 -20.65 -1.60
C TYR A 148 21.64 -20.50 -0.15
N ALA A 149 22.53 -20.48 0.86
CA ALA A 149 22.16 -20.69 2.26
C ALA A 149 21.15 -19.66 2.80
N TYR A 150 21.20 -18.42 2.32
CA TYR A 150 20.34 -17.35 2.80
C TYR A 150 19.05 -17.15 1.97
N GLN A 151 18.76 -17.99 0.96
CA GLN A 151 17.58 -17.84 0.09
C GLN A 151 16.27 -17.84 0.87
N ARG A 152 16.20 -18.59 1.97
CA ARG A 152 15.01 -18.73 2.83
C ARG A 152 15.15 -17.96 4.16
N ALA A 153 16.06 -16.99 4.24
CA ALA A 153 16.15 -16.13 5.42
C ALA A 153 14.85 -15.31 5.59
N PRO A 154 14.35 -15.03 6.81
CA PRO A 154 13.07 -14.34 7.03
C PRO A 154 12.95 -12.95 6.38
N TYR A 155 14.08 -12.30 6.10
CA TYR A 155 14.13 -11.00 5.40
C TYR A 155 14.05 -11.13 3.87
N GLN A 156 14.13 -12.33 3.29
CA GLN A 156 13.98 -12.58 1.85
C GLN A 156 12.50 -12.61 1.47
N PHE A 157 11.82 -11.46 1.50
CA PHE A 157 10.36 -11.33 1.38
C PHE A 157 9.73 -11.91 0.10
N TYR A 158 10.52 -12.29 -0.91
CA TYR A 158 10.04 -13.01 -2.10
C TYR A 158 10.08 -14.54 -1.98
N ASN A 159 10.87 -15.06 -1.05
CA ASN A 159 11.20 -16.48 -0.94
C ASN A 159 10.65 -17.12 0.34
N VAL A 160 10.05 -16.35 1.24
CA VAL A 160 9.44 -16.83 2.47
C VAL A 160 7.96 -16.44 2.53
N PRO A 161 7.13 -17.18 3.29
CA PRO A 161 5.78 -16.77 3.60
C PRO A 161 5.74 -15.36 4.21
N TYR A 162 4.74 -14.57 3.79
CA TYR A 162 4.53 -13.21 4.31
C TYR A 162 4.43 -13.14 5.84
N ALA A 163 3.94 -14.22 6.47
CA ALA A 163 3.86 -14.32 7.92
C ALA A 163 5.25 -14.29 8.58
N GLU A 164 6.27 -14.93 8.00
CA GLU A 164 7.64 -14.93 8.55
C GLU A 164 8.23 -13.52 8.53
N ASN A 165 8.01 -12.78 7.44
CA ASN A 165 8.46 -11.39 7.33
C ASN A 165 7.72 -10.46 8.30
N ALA A 166 6.41 -10.63 8.46
CA ALA A 166 5.60 -9.82 9.37
C ALA A 166 5.94 -10.06 10.86
N LEU A 167 6.53 -11.21 11.19
CA LEU A 167 7.02 -11.55 12.52
C LEU A 167 8.36 -10.89 12.87
N LEU A 168 9.07 -10.29 11.92
CA LEU A 168 10.26 -9.49 12.25
C LEU A 168 9.88 -8.18 12.95
N VAL A 169 10.73 -7.69 13.85
CA VAL A 169 10.57 -6.36 14.46
C VAL A 169 10.56 -5.28 13.37
N ASP A 170 11.52 -5.36 12.46
CA ASP A 170 11.61 -4.59 11.23
C ASP A 170 12.17 -5.52 10.13
N PRO A 171 11.44 -5.77 9.03
CA PRO A 171 11.91 -6.65 7.95
C PRO A 171 13.11 -6.09 7.18
N PHE A 172 13.42 -4.79 7.31
CA PHE A 172 14.58 -4.15 6.70
C PHE A 172 15.75 -3.99 7.69
N THR A 173 15.55 -4.43 8.93
CA THR A 173 16.55 -4.44 10.00
C THR A 173 16.46 -5.77 10.78
N PRO A 174 16.69 -6.93 10.12
CA PRO A 174 16.39 -8.25 10.68
C PRO A 174 17.22 -8.62 11.92
N GLU A 175 18.34 -7.93 12.16
CA GLU A 175 19.14 -8.06 13.39
C GLU A 175 18.38 -7.69 14.67
N LEU A 176 17.25 -6.96 14.55
CA LEU A 176 16.34 -6.70 15.68
C LEU A 176 15.55 -7.95 16.11
N GLY A 177 15.60 -9.01 15.32
CA GLY A 177 14.98 -10.30 15.61
C GLY A 177 13.47 -10.33 15.39
N GLU A 178 12.84 -11.35 15.95
CA GLU A 178 11.39 -11.59 15.85
C GLU A 178 10.62 -10.89 16.97
N ILE A 179 9.39 -10.48 16.67
CA ILE A 179 8.45 -9.98 17.66
C ILE A 179 7.93 -11.14 18.52
N ASN A 180 7.94 -10.94 19.84
CA ASN A 180 7.12 -11.74 20.73
C ASN A 180 5.67 -11.18 20.76
N LYS A 181 4.76 -11.90 21.43
CA LYS A 181 3.34 -11.51 21.56
C LYS A 181 3.16 -10.13 22.20
N LEU A 182 3.98 -9.77 23.18
CA LEU A 182 3.92 -8.47 23.86
C LEU A 182 4.36 -7.35 22.92
N THR A 183 5.42 -7.55 22.14
CA THR A 183 5.89 -6.61 21.12
C THR A 183 4.85 -6.42 20.02
N LEU A 184 4.17 -7.48 19.58
CA LEU A 184 3.06 -7.37 18.62
C LEU A 184 1.91 -6.53 19.18
N ILE A 185 1.49 -6.76 20.43
CA ILE A 185 0.45 -5.96 21.08
C ILE A 185 0.89 -4.49 21.18
N LYS A 186 2.12 -4.24 21.63
CA LYS A 186 2.68 -2.87 21.71
C LYS A 186 2.71 -2.19 20.35
N ARG A 187 3.11 -2.91 19.29
CA ARG A 187 3.08 -2.44 17.90
C ARG A 187 1.65 -2.07 17.50
N MET A 188 0.67 -2.94 17.73
CA MET A 188 -0.73 -2.67 17.40
C MET A 188 -1.24 -1.39 18.07
N PHE A 189 -0.93 -1.18 19.36
CA PHE A 189 -1.33 0.03 20.08
C PHE A 189 -0.60 1.27 19.58
N SER A 190 0.72 1.19 19.37
CA SER A 190 1.51 2.31 18.84
C SER A 190 0.98 2.74 17.47
N ASN A 191 0.80 1.77 16.58
CA ASN A 191 0.29 2.00 15.24
C ASN A 191 -1.17 2.49 15.23
N ALA A 192 -1.99 2.06 16.19
CA ALA A 192 -3.37 2.53 16.32
C ALA A 192 -3.46 4.05 16.58
N LEU A 193 -2.44 4.65 17.21
CA LEU A 193 -2.36 6.10 17.40
C LEU A 193 -2.09 6.86 16.09
N ASP A 194 -1.49 6.21 15.10
CA ASP A 194 -1.20 6.79 13.78
C ASP A 194 -2.36 6.62 12.79
N ILE A 195 -3.34 5.75 13.09
CA ILE A 195 -4.50 5.50 12.22
C ILE A 195 -5.30 6.78 11.90
N PRO A 196 -5.58 7.70 12.84
CA PRO A 196 -6.27 8.95 12.51
C PRO A 196 -5.50 9.78 11.45
N LEU A 197 -4.17 9.85 11.54
CA LEU A 197 -3.36 10.54 10.53
C LEU A 197 -3.46 9.82 9.19
N ALA A 198 -3.27 8.50 9.17
CA ALA A 198 -3.31 7.70 7.94
C ALA A 198 -4.69 7.69 7.25
N PHE A 199 -5.78 7.77 8.02
CA PHE A 199 -7.14 7.96 7.51
C PHE A 199 -7.31 9.35 6.88
N GLY A 200 -6.68 10.37 7.48
CA GLY A 200 -6.57 11.70 6.91
C GLY A 200 -5.88 11.69 5.55
N GLU A 201 -4.74 11.01 5.46
CA GLU A 201 -3.99 10.86 4.20
C GLU A 201 -4.76 10.09 3.13
N SER A 202 -5.53 9.07 3.57
CA SER A 202 -6.40 8.29 2.68
C SER A 202 -7.62 9.08 2.19
N THR A 203 -8.07 10.08 2.92
CA THR A 203 -9.23 10.92 2.56
C THR A 203 -8.83 12.18 1.80
N CYS A 204 -7.63 12.70 2.07
CA CYS A 204 -7.11 13.96 1.53
C CYS A 204 -5.87 13.68 0.67
N THR A 205 -4.69 14.02 1.18
CA THR A 205 -3.38 13.82 0.54
C THR A 205 -2.37 13.42 1.61
N VAL A 206 -1.21 12.87 1.21
CA VAL A 206 -0.16 12.48 2.17
C VAL A 206 0.41 13.69 2.91
N TYR A 207 0.90 13.45 4.12
CA TYR A 207 1.47 14.48 4.99
C TYR A 207 2.49 15.35 4.26
N GLY A 208 3.40 14.74 3.49
CA GLY A 208 4.43 15.47 2.74
C GLY A 208 3.87 16.53 1.79
N TYR A 209 2.81 16.23 1.04
CA TYR A 209 2.19 17.20 0.13
C TYR A 209 1.43 18.30 0.87
N CYS A 210 0.82 17.98 2.02
CA CYS A 210 0.16 18.98 2.86
C CYS A 210 1.20 19.94 3.47
N LEU A 211 2.31 19.41 3.99
CA LEU A 211 3.42 20.20 4.52
C LEU A 211 4.02 21.11 3.44
N TRP A 212 4.31 20.56 2.25
CA TRP A 212 4.79 21.35 1.12
C TRP A 212 3.82 22.45 0.68
N ALA A 213 2.51 22.23 0.74
CA ALA A 213 1.54 23.28 0.43
C ALA A 213 1.61 24.43 1.44
N ILE A 214 1.80 24.12 2.72
CA ILE A 214 1.96 25.10 3.80
C ILE A 214 3.28 25.87 3.63
N GLU A 215 4.40 25.17 3.47
CA GLU A 215 5.73 25.76 3.26
C GLU A 215 5.75 26.67 2.04
N ARG A 216 5.20 26.19 0.91
CA ARG A 216 5.09 26.99 -0.31
C ARG A 216 4.25 28.25 -0.13
N THR A 217 3.19 28.17 0.66
CA THR A 217 2.35 29.33 0.98
C THR A 217 3.15 30.34 1.81
N GLN A 218 3.93 29.88 2.80
CA GLN A 218 4.79 30.74 3.62
C GLN A 218 5.90 31.41 2.80
N ASP A 219 6.46 30.73 1.80
CA ASP A 219 7.46 31.32 0.89
C ASP A 219 6.89 32.56 0.16
N TYR A 220 5.62 32.51 -0.27
CA TYR A 220 4.96 33.68 -0.86
C TYR A 220 4.75 34.82 0.12
N PHE A 221 4.71 34.55 1.43
CA PHE A 221 4.67 35.54 2.50
C PHE A 221 6.06 35.92 3.02
N LEU A 222 7.07 35.93 2.14
CA LEU A 222 8.45 36.31 2.43
C LEU A 222 9.08 35.48 3.56
N GLY A 223 8.76 34.19 3.62
CA GLY A 223 9.28 33.26 4.62
C GLY A 223 8.74 33.46 6.03
N LYS A 224 7.70 34.30 6.23
CA LYS A 224 7.05 34.42 7.53
C LYS A 224 6.32 33.12 7.87
N VAL A 225 6.67 32.53 9.01
CA VAL A 225 6.01 31.33 9.53
C VAL A 225 4.62 31.69 10.07
N LEU A 226 3.64 31.73 9.17
CA LEU A 226 2.23 32.00 9.52
C LEU A 226 1.54 30.79 10.14
N VAL A 227 1.93 29.59 9.71
CA VAL A 227 1.32 28.32 10.11
C VAL A 227 2.46 27.36 10.48
N PRO A 228 2.50 26.76 11.68
CA PRO A 228 3.53 25.79 12.02
C PRO A 228 3.35 24.51 11.18
N GLY A 229 4.44 23.84 10.78
CA GLY A 229 4.36 22.59 9.99
C GLY A 229 3.51 21.49 10.65
N GLN A 230 3.43 21.47 11.99
CA GLN A 230 2.52 20.58 12.74
C GLN A 230 1.03 20.79 12.43
N ALA A 231 0.64 21.91 11.82
CA ALA A 231 -0.72 22.12 11.37
C ALA A 231 -1.13 21.13 10.28
N ALA A 232 -0.19 20.66 9.43
CA ALA A 232 -0.47 19.65 8.42
C ALA A 232 -0.93 18.33 9.05
N SER A 233 -0.19 17.81 10.04
CA SER A 233 -0.56 16.56 10.72
C SER A 233 -1.85 16.73 11.53
N LYS A 234 -2.03 17.85 12.23
CA LYS A 234 -3.28 18.15 12.96
C LYS A 234 -4.50 18.21 12.02
N LEU A 235 -4.37 18.86 10.87
CA LEU A 235 -5.43 18.92 9.86
C LEU A 235 -5.80 17.52 9.36
N LEU A 236 -4.79 16.71 9.01
CA LEU A 236 -5.02 15.34 8.55
C LEU A 236 -5.64 14.46 9.63
N VAL A 237 -5.21 14.58 10.89
CA VAL A 237 -5.86 13.88 12.02
C VAL A 237 -7.32 14.28 12.15
N VAL A 238 -7.67 15.56 12.04
CA VAL A 238 -9.08 16.01 12.07
C VAL A 238 -9.89 15.41 10.92
N ILE A 239 -9.34 15.42 9.70
CA ILE A 239 -9.97 14.80 8.53
C ILE A 239 -10.14 13.29 8.76
N GLY A 240 -9.12 12.59 9.24
CA GLY A 240 -9.20 11.15 9.49
C GLY A 240 -10.17 10.76 10.60
N LEU A 241 -10.22 11.54 11.70
CA LEU A 241 -11.23 11.35 12.75
C LEU A 241 -12.64 11.56 12.20
N SER A 242 -12.87 12.59 11.40
CA SER A 242 -14.17 12.81 10.77
C SER A 242 -14.57 11.68 9.82
N ALA A 243 -13.60 11.13 9.06
CA ALA A 243 -13.82 9.98 8.21
C ALA A 243 -14.19 8.73 9.02
N PHE A 244 -13.43 8.44 10.08
CA PHE A 244 -13.67 7.31 10.97
C PHE A 244 -15.04 7.40 11.67
N ILE A 245 -15.35 8.53 12.31
CA ILE A 245 -16.65 8.76 12.96
C ILE A 245 -17.77 8.62 11.94
N GLY A 246 -17.59 9.18 10.74
CA GLY A 246 -18.53 9.02 9.64
C GLY A 246 -18.78 7.57 9.25
N CYS A 247 -17.73 6.75 9.14
CA CYS A 247 -17.86 5.30 8.91
C CYS A 247 -18.65 4.61 10.03
N LEU A 248 -18.45 5.00 11.29
CA LEU A 248 -19.23 4.48 12.42
C LEU A 248 -20.71 4.88 12.32
N LEU A 249 -21.01 6.12 11.92
CA LEU A 249 -22.40 6.57 11.67
C LEU A 249 -23.06 5.77 10.53
N VAL A 250 -22.30 5.47 9.47
CA VAL A 250 -22.77 4.64 8.36
C VAL A 250 -23.04 3.20 8.83
N ALA A 251 -22.13 2.61 9.61
CA ALA A 251 -22.31 1.28 10.18
C ALA A 251 -23.52 1.21 11.13
N TRP A 252 -23.76 2.26 11.92
CA TRP A 252 -24.94 2.37 12.79
C TRP A 252 -26.25 2.43 11.98
N LYS A 253 -26.23 2.97 10.76
CA LYS A 253 -27.35 2.93 9.81
C LYS A 253 -27.50 1.58 9.08
N HIS A 254 -27.00 0.49 9.68
CA HIS A 254 -27.06 -0.90 9.21
C HIS A 254 -26.19 -1.25 7.98
N TYR A 255 -25.15 -0.45 7.70
CA TYR A 255 -24.12 -0.80 6.70
C TYR A 255 -22.93 -1.49 7.40
N TYR A 256 -23.18 -2.65 8.00
CA TYR A 256 -22.21 -3.32 8.87
C TYR A 256 -20.98 -3.82 8.12
N VAL A 257 -21.11 -4.30 6.87
CA VAL A 257 -19.95 -4.80 6.11
C VAL A 257 -18.95 -3.66 5.91
N LEU A 258 -19.42 -2.46 5.54
CA LEU A 258 -18.55 -1.29 5.39
C LEU A 258 -17.78 -1.00 6.69
N GLY A 259 -18.47 -0.95 7.84
CA GLY A 259 -17.84 -0.71 9.13
C GLY A 259 -16.80 -1.79 9.49
N LEU A 260 -17.16 -3.07 9.31
CA LEU A 260 -16.28 -4.21 9.56
C LEU A 260 -15.05 -4.21 8.65
N VAL A 261 -15.20 -3.82 7.38
CA VAL A 261 -14.08 -3.73 6.43
C VAL A 261 -13.12 -2.61 6.81
N VAL A 262 -13.64 -1.43 7.19
CA VAL A 262 -12.79 -0.31 7.64
C VAL A 262 -12.03 -0.68 8.92
N VAL A 263 -12.72 -1.21 9.93
CA VAL A 263 -12.10 -1.60 11.21
C VAL A 263 -11.14 -2.77 11.03
N GLY A 264 -11.53 -3.79 10.27
CA GLY A 264 -10.69 -4.96 10.00
C GLY A 264 -9.42 -4.60 9.22
N THR A 265 -9.52 -3.71 8.23
CA THR A 265 -8.35 -3.23 7.47
C THR A 265 -7.43 -2.40 8.36
N ALA A 266 -7.97 -1.47 9.16
CA ALA A 266 -7.18 -0.71 10.12
C ALA A 266 -6.48 -1.64 11.13
N GLY A 267 -7.18 -2.65 11.65
CA GLY A 267 -6.61 -3.67 12.54
C GLY A 267 -5.45 -4.43 11.90
N LEU A 268 -5.60 -4.88 10.64
CA LEU A 268 -4.51 -5.53 9.90
C LEU A 268 -3.32 -4.60 9.71
N VAL A 269 -3.55 -3.35 9.33
CA VAL A 269 -2.49 -2.35 9.12
C VAL A 269 -1.73 -2.09 10.43
N CYS A 270 -2.43 -2.01 11.56
CA CYS A 270 -1.80 -1.86 12.88
C CYS A 270 -0.87 -3.03 13.25
N MET A 271 -1.04 -4.23 12.68
CA MET A 271 -0.17 -5.37 12.95
C MET A 271 1.13 -5.33 12.13
N THR A 272 1.21 -4.49 11.09
CA THR A 272 2.35 -4.43 10.18
C THR A 272 3.53 -3.62 10.75
N PRO A 273 4.79 -3.96 10.39
CA PRO A 273 5.98 -3.27 10.91
C PRO A 273 6.32 -1.93 10.23
N TRP A 274 5.54 -1.48 9.23
CA TRP A 274 5.91 -0.34 8.37
C TRP A 274 4.89 0.82 8.43
N PRO A 275 4.81 1.59 9.54
CA PRO A 275 3.88 2.72 9.67
C PRO A 275 3.97 3.74 8.54
N GLY A 276 5.16 3.96 7.98
CA GLY A 276 5.38 4.85 6.84
C GLY A 276 4.67 4.42 5.53
N GLN A 277 4.11 3.22 5.46
CA GLN A 277 3.37 2.71 4.30
C GLN A 277 1.85 2.64 4.55
N PHE A 278 1.34 3.12 5.69
CA PHE A 278 -0.08 2.98 6.04
C PHE A 278 -1.01 3.57 4.98
N ALA A 279 -0.71 4.76 4.47
CA ALA A 279 -1.51 5.38 3.43
C ALA A 279 -1.66 4.48 2.19
N ARG A 280 -0.61 3.73 1.80
CA ARG A 280 -0.69 2.74 0.71
C ARG A 280 -1.59 1.56 1.08
N TYR A 281 -1.42 0.98 2.27
CA TYR A 281 -2.23 -0.17 2.69
C TYR A 281 -3.70 0.17 2.97
N LEU A 282 -4.03 1.45 3.15
CA LEU A 282 -5.39 1.95 3.32
C LEU A 282 -6.04 2.42 2.01
N VAL A 283 -5.32 2.45 0.88
CA VAL A 283 -5.92 2.68 -0.47
C VAL A 283 -7.17 1.83 -0.70
N PRO A 284 -7.18 0.52 -0.33
CA PRO A 284 -8.36 -0.33 -0.35
C PRO A 284 -9.67 0.23 0.24
N ILE A 285 -9.58 1.12 1.21
CA ILE A 285 -10.75 1.65 1.93
C ILE A 285 -11.03 3.13 1.63
N VAL A 286 -10.31 3.74 0.67
CA VAL A 286 -10.49 5.15 0.26
C VAL A 286 -11.96 5.51 -0.02
N PRO A 287 -12.77 4.69 -0.74
CA PRO A 287 -14.18 5.00 -0.94
C PRO A 287 -14.97 5.07 0.36
N PHE A 288 -14.67 4.17 1.30
CA PHE A 288 -15.40 4.04 2.54
C PHE A 288 -15.09 5.22 3.46
N VAL A 289 -13.81 5.61 3.57
CA VAL A 289 -13.41 6.78 4.36
C VAL A 289 -13.88 8.09 3.72
N ALA A 290 -13.92 8.20 2.39
CA ALA A 290 -14.50 9.36 1.70
C ALA A 290 -16.02 9.48 1.92
N ILE A 291 -16.76 8.37 1.84
CA ILE A 291 -18.19 8.31 2.18
C ILE A 291 -18.40 8.64 3.66
N GLY A 292 -17.56 8.10 4.55
CA GLY A 292 -17.57 8.40 5.98
C GLY A 292 -17.39 9.89 6.23
N HIS A 293 -16.31 10.48 5.73
CA HIS A 293 -16.00 11.90 5.88
C HIS A 293 -17.15 12.78 5.42
N THR A 294 -17.70 12.47 4.24
CA THR A 294 -18.84 13.19 3.66
C THR A 294 -20.10 13.03 4.53
N THR A 295 -20.33 11.83 5.07
CA THR A 295 -21.43 11.57 6.02
C THR A 295 -21.28 12.41 7.27
N PHE A 296 -20.09 12.46 7.87
CA PHE A 296 -19.83 13.25 9.06
C PHE A 296 -20.13 14.73 8.82
N ILE A 297 -19.54 15.34 7.77
CA ILE A 297 -19.76 16.76 7.45
C ILE A 297 -21.24 17.05 7.23
N LYS A 298 -21.95 16.20 6.46
CA LYS A 298 -23.39 16.37 6.21
C LYS A 298 -24.18 16.38 7.53
N GLU A 299 -23.97 15.39 8.39
CA GLU A 299 -24.72 15.28 9.65
C GLU A 299 -24.35 16.43 10.61
N SER A 300 -23.08 16.85 10.66
CA SER A 300 -22.64 18.02 11.44
C SER A 300 -23.29 19.31 10.96
N VAL A 301 -23.31 19.57 9.65
CA VAL A 301 -23.94 20.77 9.06
C VAL A 301 -25.44 20.77 9.34
N PHE A 302 -26.12 19.64 9.15
CA PHE A 302 -27.53 19.51 9.49
C PHE A 302 -27.80 19.83 10.96
N TRP A 303 -26.97 19.32 11.88
CA TRP A 303 -27.12 19.58 13.31
C TRP A 303 -26.87 21.05 13.67
N ILE A 304 -25.82 21.67 13.12
CA ILE A 304 -25.52 23.10 13.32
C ILE A 304 -26.67 23.97 12.81
N LEU A 305 -27.18 23.72 11.61
CA LEU A 305 -28.29 24.48 11.03
C LEU A 305 -29.58 24.34 11.84
N LYS A 306 -29.83 23.14 12.38
CA LYS A 306 -30.94 22.89 13.29
C LYS A 306 -30.81 23.72 14.58
N LEU A 307 -29.61 23.78 15.16
CA LEU A 307 -29.35 24.60 16.35
C LEU A 307 -29.51 26.10 16.08
N LEU A 308 -29.11 26.56 14.89
CA LEU A 308 -29.26 27.95 14.49
C LEU A 308 -30.69 28.32 14.07
N GLY A 309 -31.64 27.39 14.07
CA GLY A 309 -33.03 27.65 13.66
C GLY A 309 -33.23 27.82 12.14
N HIS A 310 -32.25 27.44 11.33
CA HIS A 310 -32.27 27.60 9.87
C HIS A 310 -32.16 26.25 9.15
N PRO A 311 -33.14 25.32 9.28
CA PRO A 311 -33.07 24.01 8.64
C PRO A 311 -33.16 24.04 7.10
N GLY A 312 -33.30 25.22 6.50
CA GLY A 312 -33.43 25.39 5.05
C GLY A 312 -32.17 25.07 4.25
N GLY A 313 -32.35 24.67 2.98
CA GLY A 313 -31.28 24.16 2.11
C GLY A 313 -30.10 25.11 1.84
N LYS A 314 -30.28 26.44 1.98
CA LYS A 314 -29.18 27.42 1.79
C LYS A 314 -28.06 27.29 2.82
N GLY A 315 -28.35 26.72 4.00
CA GLY A 315 -27.34 26.48 5.03
C GLY A 315 -26.27 25.44 4.66
N GLN A 316 -26.49 24.65 3.59
CA GLN A 316 -25.52 23.65 3.14
C GLN A 316 -24.22 24.27 2.60
N LEU A 317 -24.20 25.58 2.32
CA LEU A 317 -22.99 26.30 1.93
C LEU A 317 -21.88 26.25 2.99
N ILE A 318 -22.23 26.04 4.27
CA ILE A 318 -21.25 25.84 5.35
C ILE A 318 -20.38 24.59 5.13
N ALA A 319 -20.88 23.61 4.35
CA ALA A 319 -20.13 22.40 4.01
C ALA A 319 -19.08 22.62 2.91
N VAL A 320 -19.16 23.72 2.14
CA VAL A 320 -18.30 23.93 0.97
C VAL A 320 -16.82 24.10 1.35
N PRO A 321 -16.45 24.94 2.34
CA PRO A 321 -15.04 25.15 2.69
C PRO A 321 -14.25 23.87 3.04
N PRO A 322 -14.72 22.94 3.89
CA PRO A 322 -13.94 21.73 4.20
C PRO A 322 -13.72 20.84 2.97
N PHE A 323 -14.70 20.69 2.08
CA PHE A 323 -14.51 19.92 0.85
C PHE A 323 -13.60 20.62 -0.16
N ALA A 324 -13.75 21.93 -0.31
CA ALA A 324 -12.88 22.72 -1.17
C ALA A 324 -11.42 22.60 -0.71
N LEU A 325 -11.16 22.65 0.59
CA LEU A 325 -9.82 22.46 1.15
C LEU A 325 -9.25 21.08 0.82
N VAL A 326 -10.00 20.00 1.09
CA VAL A 326 -9.56 18.63 0.79
C VAL A 326 -9.27 18.46 -0.71
N LEU A 327 -10.18 18.92 -1.57
CA LEU A 327 -10.04 18.82 -3.02
C LEU A 327 -8.85 19.64 -3.54
N LEU A 328 -8.63 20.86 -3.01
CA LEU A 328 -7.48 21.68 -3.38
C LEU A 328 -6.16 21.00 -3.00
N LEU A 329 -6.07 20.41 -1.81
CA LEU A 329 -4.88 19.67 -1.37
C LEU A 329 -4.65 18.40 -2.20
N GLN A 330 -5.71 17.72 -2.60
CA GLN A 330 -5.66 16.58 -3.51
C GLN A 330 -5.15 16.96 -4.90
N VAL A 331 -5.74 17.99 -5.52
CA VAL A 331 -5.32 18.52 -6.82
C VAL A 331 -3.86 19.00 -6.75
N TYR A 332 -3.47 19.68 -5.68
CA TYR A 332 -2.09 20.07 -5.45
C TYR A 332 -1.15 18.86 -5.37
N GLY A 333 -1.51 17.85 -4.57
CA GLY A 333 -0.75 16.61 -4.44
C GLY A 333 -0.59 15.89 -5.77
N ILE A 334 -1.67 15.71 -6.54
CA ILE A 334 -1.64 15.14 -7.89
C ILE A 334 -0.72 15.95 -8.80
N THR A 335 -0.90 17.27 -8.84
CA THR A 335 -0.07 18.14 -9.68
C THR A 335 1.41 17.98 -9.34
N LYS A 336 1.75 17.89 -8.05
CA LYS A 336 3.11 17.66 -7.59
C LYS A 336 3.63 16.28 -7.96
N ILE A 337 2.84 15.23 -7.79
CA ILE A 337 3.19 13.86 -8.22
C ILE A 337 3.52 13.88 -9.73
N TYR A 338 2.65 14.43 -10.58
CA TYR A 338 2.88 14.46 -12.02
C TYR A 338 4.08 15.35 -12.41
N ALA A 339 4.22 16.53 -11.80
CA ALA A 339 5.35 17.42 -12.06
C ALA A 339 6.70 16.83 -11.59
N SER A 340 6.73 16.07 -10.49
CA SER A 340 7.95 15.42 -10.02
C SER A 340 8.40 14.25 -10.89
N ASN A 341 7.52 13.67 -11.71
CA ASN A 341 7.90 12.62 -12.68
C ASN A 341 8.36 13.19 -14.03
N GLU A 342 8.55 14.50 -14.14
CA GLU A 342 9.17 15.15 -15.30
C GLU A 342 10.71 15.10 -15.25
N LEU A 343 11.30 14.02 -14.73
CA LEU A 343 12.61 13.64 -15.25
C LEU A 343 12.31 12.94 -16.58
N PRO A 344 12.42 13.61 -17.75
CA PRO A 344 12.41 12.89 -19.01
C PRO A 344 13.48 11.81 -18.87
N GLY A 345 13.07 10.55 -18.98
CA GLY A 345 14.02 9.46 -19.16
C GLY A 345 14.85 9.84 -20.36
N ASN A 346 16.05 10.38 -20.12
CA ASN A 346 16.92 10.93 -21.16
C ASN A 346 17.58 9.82 -21.98
N SER A 347 17.15 8.57 -21.80
CA SER A 347 17.55 7.48 -22.67
C SER A 347 16.67 7.53 -23.92
N SER A 348 17.29 7.84 -25.05
CA SER A 348 16.77 7.55 -26.40
C SER A 348 16.55 6.04 -26.65
N ASP A 349 16.72 5.21 -25.62
CA ASP A 349 16.65 3.77 -25.70
C ASP A 349 15.26 3.28 -25.33
N LYS A 350 14.96 2.09 -25.85
CA LYS A 350 13.73 1.28 -25.77
C LYS A 350 13.09 1.12 -24.37
N TRP A 351 13.64 1.75 -23.34
CA TRP A 351 13.34 1.60 -21.92
C TRP A 351 12.82 2.87 -21.24
N SER A 352 12.64 3.98 -21.98
CA SER A 352 12.28 5.30 -21.42
C SER A 352 10.78 5.47 -21.09
N GLU A 353 10.14 4.48 -20.48
CA GLU A 353 8.78 4.72 -19.98
C GLU A 353 8.83 5.58 -18.70
N SER A 354 8.17 6.74 -18.73
CA SER A 354 7.90 7.54 -17.53
C SER A 354 7.14 6.68 -16.51
N MET A 355 7.78 6.32 -15.41
CA MET A 355 7.16 5.63 -14.28
C MET A 355 7.01 6.60 -13.11
N PHE A 356 5.90 6.48 -12.37
CA PHE A 356 5.76 7.18 -11.09
C PHE A 356 6.85 6.73 -10.13
N TYR A 357 7.44 7.68 -9.40
CA TYR A 357 8.54 7.43 -8.46
C TYR A 357 9.84 6.92 -9.10
N TYR A 358 10.02 7.20 -10.40
CA TYR A 358 11.31 7.02 -11.06
C TYR A 358 12.18 8.25 -10.83
N ASP A 359 12.90 8.25 -9.73
CA ASP A 359 13.81 9.32 -9.34
C ASP A 359 15.22 9.12 -9.92
N LYS A 360 16.13 10.02 -9.57
CA LYS A 360 17.54 9.96 -9.97
C LYS A 360 18.22 8.66 -9.51
N PHE A 361 17.77 8.09 -8.39
CA PHE A 361 18.27 6.82 -7.90
C PHE A 361 17.97 5.70 -8.89
N TRP A 362 16.72 5.58 -9.36
CA TRP A 362 16.35 4.54 -10.33
C TRP A 362 17.03 4.74 -11.69
N ASP A 363 17.22 5.99 -12.12
CA ASP A 363 18.00 6.33 -13.32
C ASP A 363 19.45 5.84 -13.21
N ASN A 364 20.10 6.11 -12.08
CA ASN A 364 21.47 5.68 -11.80
C ASN A 364 21.59 4.15 -11.69
N TRP A 365 20.63 3.49 -11.02
CA TRP A 365 20.55 2.04 -10.94
C TRP A 365 20.36 1.41 -12.33
N GLN A 366 19.54 2.01 -13.20
CA GLN A 366 19.33 1.52 -14.56
C GLN A 366 20.57 1.72 -15.43
N LYS A 367 21.26 2.86 -15.32
CA LYS A 367 22.54 3.09 -16.00
C LYS A 367 23.61 2.08 -15.56
N ALA A 368 23.69 1.79 -14.27
CA ALA A 368 24.55 0.74 -13.73
C ALA A 368 24.17 -0.64 -14.31
N SER A 369 22.87 -0.92 -14.43
CA SER A 369 22.39 -2.18 -15.01
C SER A 369 22.75 -2.33 -16.49
N VAL A 370 22.59 -1.26 -17.29
CA VAL A 370 22.99 -1.23 -18.70
C VAL A 370 24.51 -1.42 -18.84
N TRP A 371 25.29 -0.76 -17.98
CA TRP A 371 26.74 -0.93 -17.95
C TRP A 371 27.13 -2.39 -17.66
N ILE A 372 26.52 -3.02 -16.65
CA ILE A 372 26.78 -4.44 -16.33
C ILE A 372 26.45 -5.33 -17.53
N VAL A 373 25.31 -5.14 -18.19
CA VAL A 373 24.93 -5.96 -19.36
C VAL A 373 25.95 -5.86 -20.50
N SER A 374 26.62 -4.71 -20.64
CA SER A 374 27.66 -4.53 -21.67
C SER A 374 29.01 -5.20 -21.34
N ASP A 375 29.29 -5.47 -20.06
CA ASP A 375 30.55 -6.05 -19.57
C ASP A 375 30.41 -7.54 -19.15
N ALA A 376 29.19 -7.99 -18.85
CA ALA A 376 28.92 -9.31 -18.29
C ALA A 376 28.80 -10.42 -19.34
N SER A 377 29.18 -11.63 -18.94
CA SER A 377 28.92 -12.86 -19.70
C SER A 377 27.51 -13.41 -19.41
N PRO A 378 26.89 -14.19 -20.31
CA PRO A 378 25.53 -14.71 -20.13
C PRO A 378 25.30 -15.58 -18.87
N GLY A 379 26.36 -16.10 -18.26
CA GLY A 379 26.30 -16.90 -17.03
C GLY A 379 26.48 -16.11 -15.74
N ASP A 380 26.87 -14.82 -15.83
CA ASP A 380 27.19 -14.00 -14.67
C ASP A 380 25.93 -13.72 -13.84
N ILE A 381 26.10 -13.70 -12.51
CA ILE A 381 25.04 -13.38 -11.56
C ILE A 381 25.28 -12.00 -10.95
N VAL A 382 24.21 -11.22 -10.84
CA VAL A 382 24.23 -9.87 -10.24
C VAL A 382 23.53 -9.86 -8.90
N ALA A 383 24.18 -9.33 -7.87
CA ALA A 383 23.53 -9.07 -6.58
C ALA A 383 23.01 -7.63 -6.53
N THR A 384 21.70 -7.48 -6.32
CA THR A 384 21.03 -6.17 -6.23
C THR A 384 19.69 -6.30 -5.49
N ILE A 385 19.25 -5.26 -4.80
CA ILE A 385 17.96 -5.24 -4.07
C ILE A 385 16.75 -5.37 -5.00
N SER A 386 16.94 -5.11 -6.30
CA SER A 386 15.91 -5.16 -7.33
C SER A 386 16.09 -6.37 -8.26
N SER A 387 16.49 -7.52 -7.70
CA SER A 387 16.89 -8.73 -8.47
C SER A 387 15.86 -9.19 -9.50
N HIS A 388 14.57 -9.25 -9.14
CA HIS A 388 13.52 -9.62 -10.09
C HIS A 388 13.35 -8.60 -11.22
N TYR A 389 13.43 -7.31 -10.90
CA TYR A 389 13.33 -6.26 -11.90
C TYR A 389 14.54 -6.27 -12.84
N PHE A 390 15.74 -6.49 -12.29
CA PHE A 390 16.96 -6.68 -13.06
C PHE A 390 16.81 -7.84 -14.05
N PHE A 391 16.38 -9.02 -13.58
CA PHE A 391 16.15 -10.19 -14.44
C PHE A 391 15.12 -9.91 -15.54
N LEU A 392 13.98 -9.27 -15.21
CA LEU A 392 12.95 -8.95 -16.18
C LEU A 392 13.42 -7.96 -17.26
N GLN A 393 14.33 -7.04 -16.92
CA GLN A 393 14.86 -6.06 -17.87
C GLN A 393 16.01 -6.61 -18.71
N THR A 394 16.92 -7.37 -18.11
CA THR A 394 18.20 -7.75 -18.74
C THR A 394 18.26 -9.21 -19.19
N GLY A 395 17.38 -10.07 -18.66
CA GLY A 395 17.45 -11.53 -18.81
C GLY A 395 18.57 -12.20 -18.00
N MET A 396 19.41 -11.42 -17.32
CA MET A 396 20.51 -11.94 -16.49
C MET A 396 20.03 -12.40 -15.12
N LYS A 397 20.61 -13.48 -14.61
CA LYS A 397 20.32 -13.98 -13.27
C LYS A 397 20.72 -12.93 -12.23
N ALA A 398 19.85 -12.72 -11.25
CA ALA A 398 20.14 -11.83 -10.14
C ALA A 398 19.65 -12.40 -8.81
N VAL A 399 20.32 -12.04 -7.73
CA VAL A 399 19.98 -12.41 -6.36
C VAL A 399 19.85 -11.17 -5.48
N TYR A 400 18.98 -11.26 -4.48
CA TYR A 400 18.83 -10.20 -3.48
C TYR A 400 19.90 -10.40 -2.39
N PRO A 401 20.72 -9.40 -2.04
CA PRO A 401 21.86 -9.58 -1.12
C PRO A 401 21.43 -9.97 0.31
N PRO A 402 22.29 -10.66 1.09
CA PRO A 402 21.99 -10.98 2.48
C PRO A 402 21.98 -9.71 3.35
N MET A 403 21.07 -9.64 4.32
CA MET A 403 20.97 -8.55 5.31
C MET A 403 21.69 -8.94 6.62
N GLU A 404 22.99 -9.24 6.53
CA GLU A 404 23.80 -9.60 7.70
C GLU A 404 24.64 -8.41 8.16
N VAL A 405 24.55 -8.07 9.45
CA VAL A 405 25.30 -6.95 10.04
C VAL A 405 26.81 -7.21 10.07
N ASP A 406 27.21 -8.47 10.27
CA ASP A 406 28.63 -8.88 10.22
C ASP A 406 29.09 -8.94 8.75
N PRO A 407 29.98 -8.03 8.30
CA PRO A 407 30.44 -7.98 6.92
C PRO A 407 31.12 -9.27 6.47
N GLU A 408 31.79 -9.96 7.38
CA GLU A 408 32.50 -11.20 7.08
C GLU A 408 31.52 -12.36 6.88
N LYS A 409 30.43 -12.40 7.63
CA LYS A 409 29.32 -13.34 7.40
C LYS A 409 28.58 -13.01 6.10
N ALA A 410 28.26 -11.75 5.85
CA ALA A 410 27.62 -11.30 4.61
C ALA A 410 28.45 -11.70 3.38
N ARG A 411 29.77 -11.47 3.42
CA ARG A 411 30.73 -11.86 2.39
C ARG A 411 30.72 -13.37 2.16
N ARG A 412 30.87 -14.17 3.21
CA ARG A 412 30.83 -15.64 3.10
C ARG A 412 29.54 -16.15 2.47
N LEU A 413 28.39 -15.60 2.87
CA LEU A 413 27.10 -15.95 2.27
C LEU A 413 27.03 -15.55 0.79
N MET A 414 27.54 -14.38 0.43
CA MET A 414 27.60 -13.95 -0.97
C MET A 414 28.53 -14.83 -1.81
N GLU A 415 29.61 -15.38 -1.24
CA GLU A 415 30.54 -16.29 -1.92
C GLU A 415 29.94 -17.68 -2.23
N GLU A 416 28.86 -18.08 -1.55
CA GLU A 416 28.12 -19.30 -1.91
C GLU A 416 27.38 -19.17 -3.25
N VAL A 417 27.18 -17.94 -3.73
CA VAL A 417 26.64 -17.64 -5.05
C VAL A 417 27.78 -17.12 -5.91
N PRO A 418 27.91 -17.55 -7.18
CA PRO A 418 28.95 -17.00 -8.09
C PRO A 418 28.56 -15.58 -8.57
N ILE A 419 28.43 -14.64 -7.63
CA ILE A 419 28.09 -13.24 -7.89
C ILE A 419 29.29 -12.59 -8.55
N ARG A 420 29.12 -12.18 -9.80
CA ARG A 420 30.14 -11.46 -10.56
C ARG A 420 30.05 -9.96 -10.36
N TYR A 421 28.85 -9.42 -10.21
CA TYR A 421 28.63 -7.98 -10.02
C TYR A 421 27.73 -7.72 -8.80
N PHE A 422 28.03 -6.67 -8.05
CA PHE A 422 27.19 -6.17 -6.97
C PHE A 422 26.87 -4.69 -7.22
N ILE A 423 25.57 -4.34 -7.16
CA ILE A 423 25.13 -2.95 -7.24
C ILE A 423 24.91 -2.45 -5.81
N ALA A 424 25.80 -1.56 -5.35
CA ALA A 424 25.65 -0.82 -4.12
C ALA A 424 24.87 0.47 -4.42
N ASP A 425 23.62 0.51 -4.00
CA ASP A 425 22.71 1.61 -4.29
C ASP A 425 22.24 2.30 -2.98
N GLU A 426 21.88 3.58 -3.07
CA GLU A 426 21.40 4.40 -1.94
C GLU A 426 19.88 4.59 -2.00
N THR A 427 19.14 3.49 -1.98
CA THR A 427 17.67 3.59 -1.80
C THR A 427 17.35 4.17 -0.43
N VAL A 428 16.88 5.41 -0.39
CA VAL A 428 16.46 6.09 0.85
C VAL A 428 15.44 5.25 1.65
N HIS A 429 14.63 4.45 0.97
CA HIS A 429 13.58 3.64 1.59
C HIS A 429 13.99 2.24 2.03
N LEU A 430 15.11 1.70 1.53
CA LEU A 430 15.48 0.32 1.80
C LEU A 430 16.90 0.14 2.30
N ASP A 431 17.87 1.04 2.04
CA ASP A 431 19.25 1.08 2.58
C ASP A 431 19.99 -0.29 2.68
N VAL A 432 19.50 -1.36 2.04
CA VAL A 432 19.97 -2.73 2.26
C VAL A 432 21.33 -2.95 1.60
N ALA A 433 21.48 -2.48 0.36
CA ALA A 433 22.73 -2.60 -0.37
C ALA A 433 23.86 -1.83 0.35
N ARG A 434 23.58 -0.61 0.81
CA ARG A 434 24.54 0.23 1.51
C ARG A 434 24.84 -0.23 2.94
N ARG A 435 23.82 -0.67 3.69
CA ARG A 435 23.98 -1.10 5.09
C ARG A 435 24.65 -2.47 5.22
N TYR A 436 24.27 -3.43 4.39
CA TYR A 436 24.70 -4.83 4.56
C TYR A 436 25.66 -5.31 3.47
N GLY A 437 25.40 -4.97 2.21
CA GLY A 437 26.20 -5.49 1.09
C GLY A 437 27.52 -4.74 0.91
N LEU A 438 27.50 -3.41 0.99
CA LEU A 438 28.67 -2.57 0.74
C LEU A 438 29.83 -2.84 1.72
N PRO A 439 29.62 -2.92 3.05
CA PRO A 439 30.73 -3.23 3.97
C PRO A 439 31.42 -4.55 3.66
N ALA A 440 30.68 -5.55 3.17
CA ALA A 440 31.21 -6.86 2.81
C ALA A 440 32.04 -6.84 1.50
N MET A 441 31.75 -5.90 0.59
CA MET A 441 32.61 -5.66 -0.58
C MET A 441 33.88 -4.91 -0.18
N GLU A 442 33.74 -3.84 0.61
CA GLU A 442 34.85 -2.97 1.03
C GLU A 442 35.84 -3.70 1.95
N SER A 443 35.40 -4.73 2.68
CA SER A 443 36.28 -5.55 3.53
C SER A 443 37.16 -6.54 2.75
N ASN A 444 36.95 -6.73 1.44
CA ASN A 444 37.76 -7.62 0.60
C ASN A 444 38.10 -7.00 -0.78
N PRO A 445 38.96 -5.96 -0.81
CA PRO A 445 39.30 -5.24 -2.04
C PRO A 445 40.14 -6.06 -3.02
N GLU A 446 40.76 -7.16 -2.58
CA GLU A 446 41.51 -8.08 -3.46
C GLU A 446 40.58 -8.80 -4.43
N ASN A 447 39.39 -9.18 -3.96
CA ASN A 447 38.38 -9.88 -4.77
C ASN A 447 37.33 -8.95 -5.35
N TRP A 448 37.05 -7.79 -4.75
CA TRP A 448 36.00 -6.88 -5.19
C TRP A 448 36.56 -5.52 -5.60
N GLN A 449 36.45 -5.21 -6.89
CA GLN A 449 36.94 -3.96 -7.45
C GLN A 449 35.77 -3.06 -7.85
N LEU A 450 35.83 -1.78 -7.48
CA LEU A 450 34.92 -0.77 -7.98
C LEU A 450 35.21 -0.54 -9.47
N VAL A 451 34.26 -0.88 -10.33
CA VAL A 451 34.42 -0.85 -11.79
C VAL A 451 33.55 0.21 -12.47
N PHE A 452 32.49 0.66 -11.81
CA PHE A 452 31.62 1.71 -12.31
C PHE A 452 31.02 2.49 -11.13
N GLN A 453 30.90 3.80 -11.29
CA GLN A 453 30.26 4.68 -10.33
C GLN A 453 29.52 5.80 -11.05
N ILE A 454 28.30 6.06 -10.60
CA ILE A 454 27.51 7.22 -11.02
C ILE A 454 26.80 7.82 -9.79
N ASP A 455 27.18 9.05 -9.47
CA ASP A 455 26.85 9.68 -8.19
C ASP A 455 27.15 8.74 -6.99
N GLU A 456 26.11 8.35 -6.25
CA GLU A 456 26.16 7.47 -5.08
C GLU A 456 26.01 5.98 -5.43
N THR A 457 25.58 5.65 -6.65
CA THR A 457 25.46 4.26 -7.11
C THR A 457 26.82 3.73 -7.53
N ARG A 458 27.25 2.61 -6.92
CA ARG A 458 28.54 1.96 -7.15
C ARG A 458 28.35 0.53 -7.62
N VAL A 459 29.16 0.09 -8.58
CA VAL A 459 29.17 -1.30 -9.06
C VAL A 459 30.52 -1.91 -8.76
N PHE A 460 30.49 -3.02 -8.03
CA PHE A 460 31.67 -3.82 -7.72
C PHE A 460 31.70 -5.08 -8.60
N LYS A 461 32.87 -5.44 -9.11
CA LYS A 461 33.12 -6.67 -9.87
C LYS A 461 33.97 -7.63 -9.05
N ASN A 462 33.54 -8.87 -8.96
CA ASN A 462 34.30 -9.92 -8.29
C ASN A 462 35.38 -10.47 -9.23
N THR A 463 36.65 -10.14 -9.00
CA THR A 463 37.81 -10.61 -9.77
C THR A 463 38.32 -11.98 -9.32
N GLY A 464 37.83 -12.50 -8.18
CA GLY A 464 38.22 -13.82 -7.65
C GLY A 464 37.54 -15.01 -8.33
N ILE A 465 36.43 -14.78 -9.04
CA ILE A 465 35.72 -15.82 -9.80
C ILE A 465 36.36 -15.95 -11.20
N LYS A 466 36.89 -17.14 -11.49
CA LYS A 466 37.47 -17.50 -12.79
C LYS A 466 36.46 -18.13 -13.73
#